data_AF-A0AAE2XTK2-F1
#
_entry.id   AF-A0AAE2XTK2-F1
#
_cell.length_a   1.000
_cell.length_b   1.000
_cell.length_c   1.000
_cell.angle_alpha   90.00
_cell.angle_beta   90.00
_cell.angle_gamma   90.00
#
_symmetry.space_group_name_H-M   'P 1'
#
loop_
_entity.id
_entity.type
_entity.pdbx_description
1 polymer ?
#
loop_
_entity_poly.entity_id
_entity_poly.type
_entity_poly.pdbx_seq_one_letter_code
_entity_poly.pdbx_strand_id
1 'polypeptide(L)'
;MVILGYLLLDEGGAPLATKELVRVFLESDQALFSGVVVAIGNVAEEVFKSKVRHVELESLHLYFAFGKKFNLVLISDVRDDRLLEVSDEAVNRLDKTDVDPSRIQFDDELKRRISGEVERVVFRSPPSILSVRKLAEVLLAGLDVNKGVKLGFIEVKPKTYKPGLLGKIRKIFIGRATLEGLVDAYYKGELSKVVDESPSLFDDEKNGDLARILYAKAALTLNSFDPKIEAPPLDEINAVIESIKDEAARDYLKAELESFLVLGAYNRRRELFVERQMEFFRGLGGAKGDVYAIMLTPIPYGPLLDFLERKHKGRSSYLYGLTVEAKLLLDILTKRPKDISEVFSLYGRFKREFDEAYNSKSLEVYSYFHVLQFVLVWGLLERSILPDDGVRLLKQLLELFESYRDELIDRGLYCPNRLKAVNLYFAFNLILRLLLELGDESVKRQLDRYYNYVKNKTEWLIGLGETHRVMLDMYYVSLAGSLSTLSRMAAEKGSFLSDVPNLVMELASPEMEEFWDFNEYHFVHYYVDLLEAIGNTALFVEFERVKQNLLMQVAYGIESAAELFKDTPVIHDVELLKAARFYMLSGTSEGVEAAKSIVRELRETSSPFIASIAEKIVTSHGG
;
A
#
# COMPACT_ATOMS: atom_id res chain seq x y z
N MET A 1 -0.78 -13.33 -7.83
CA MET A 1 -1.59 -14.57 -7.97
C MET A 1 -2.06 -14.53 -9.39
N VAL A 2 -1.52 -15.38 -10.24
CA VAL A 2 -2.03 -15.49 -11.60
C VAL A 2 -2.88 -16.75 -11.62
N ILE A 3 -4.15 -16.61 -11.23
CA ILE A 3 -5.16 -17.62 -11.58
C ILE A 3 -5.43 -17.40 -13.07
N LEU A 4 -4.97 -18.34 -13.88
CA LEU A 4 -5.12 -18.29 -15.33
C LEU A 4 -6.59 -18.45 -15.72
N GLY A 5 -7.33 -19.25 -14.96
CA GLY A 5 -8.74 -19.51 -15.18
C GLY A 5 -9.29 -20.49 -14.17
N TYR A 6 -10.57 -20.83 -14.33
CA TYR A 6 -11.22 -21.86 -13.55
C TYR A 6 -12.16 -22.73 -14.39
N LEU A 7 -12.40 -23.94 -13.87
CA LEU A 7 -13.42 -24.87 -14.35
C LEU A 7 -14.38 -25.15 -13.20
N LEU A 8 -15.64 -24.75 -13.37
CA LEU A 8 -16.73 -25.11 -12.48
C LEU A 8 -17.43 -26.35 -13.05
N LEU A 9 -17.51 -27.38 -12.23
CA LEU A 9 -18.02 -28.69 -12.57
C LEU A 9 -19.16 -29.07 -11.61
N ASP A 10 -20.05 -29.97 -12.03
CA ASP A 10 -21.01 -30.60 -11.12
C ASP A 10 -20.36 -31.71 -10.27
N GLU A 11 -21.15 -32.35 -9.40
CA GLU A 11 -20.69 -33.46 -8.56
C GLU A 11 -20.12 -34.65 -9.36
N GLY A 12 -20.58 -34.84 -10.60
CA GLY A 12 -20.14 -35.90 -11.52
C GLY A 12 -18.93 -35.51 -12.38
N GLY A 13 -18.44 -34.28 -12.27
CA GLY A 13 -17.32 -33.77 -13.05
C GLY A 13 -17.70 -33.18 -14.41
N ALA A 14 -18.99 -33.01 -14.71
CA ALA A 14 -19.43 -32.39 -15.95
C ALA A 14 -19.25 -30.86 -15.91
N PRO A 15 -18.75 -30.21 -16.97
CA PRO A 15 -18.52 -28.78 -16.98
C PRO A 15 -19.83 -27.97 -16.96
N LEU A 16 -19.90 -27.03 -16.02
CA LEU A 16 -21.01 -26.09 -15.85
C LEU A 16 -20.62 -24.69 -16.36
N ALA A 17 -19.42 -24.24 -16.01
CA ALA A 17 -18.85 -22.99 -16.48
C ALA A 17 -17.33 -23.09 -16.59
N THR A 18 -16.78 -22.45 -17.60
CA THR A 18 -15.34 -22.33 -17.81
C THR A 18 -15.04 -20.87 -18.03
N LYS A 19 -14.06 -20.33 -17.34
CA LYS A 19 -13.61 -18.96 -17.56
C LYS A 19 -12.09 -18.90 -17.56
N GLU A 20 -11.57 -18.34 -18.63
CA GLU A 20 -10.20 -17.87 -18.71
C GLU A 20 -10.18 -16.46 -18.14
N LEU A 21 -9.47 -16.28 -17.02
CA LEU A 21 -9.35 -14.98 -16.36
C LEU A 21 -8.19 -14.18 -16.97
N VAL A 22 -7.16 -14.88 -17.41
CA VAL A 22 -5.94 -14.31 -18.01
C VAL A 22 -5.92 -14.73 -19.48
N ARG A 23 -6.33 -13.84 -20.39
CA ARG A 23 -6.28 -14.06 -21.85
C ARG A 23 -4.84 -13.99 -22.41
N VAL A 24 -3.85 -14.45 -21.65
CA VAL A 24 -2.41 -14.31 -22.00
C VAL A 24 -1.92 -15.49 -22.83
N PHE A 25 -2.79 -16.44 -23.13
CA PHE A 25 -2.48 -17.51 -24.05
C PHE A 25 -2.63 -16.99 -25.49
N LEU A 26 -1.50 -16.63 -26.11
CA LEU A 26 -1.37 -16.53 -27.56
C LEU A 26 -1.97 -17.79 -28.21
N GLU A 27 -2.41 -17.72 -29.47
CA GLU A 27 -3.12 -18.80 -30.19
C GLU A 27 -2.49 -20.21 -30.07
N SER A 28 -1.18 -20.34 -29.80
CA SER A 28 -0.53 -21.63 -29.53
C SER A 28 -0.93 -22.29 -28.19
N ASP A 29 -1.41 -21.51 -27.23
CA ASP A 29 -1.64 -21.93 -25.84
C ASP A 29 -3.14 -21.95 -25.48
N GLN A 30 -4.03 -21.45 -26.34
CA GLN A 30 -5.44 -21.85 -26.30
C GLN A 30 -5.58 -23.37 -26.44
N ALA A 31 -4.68 -24.00 -27.22
CA ALA A 31 -4.52 -25.45 -27.29
C ALA A 31 -4.05 -26.07 -25.96
N LEU A 32 -3.31 -25.33 -25.13
CA LEU A 32 -2.93 -25.74 -23.78
C LEU A 32 -4.11 -25.64 -22.81
N PHE A 33 -4.86 -24.54 -22.78
CA PHE A 33 -6.03 -24.43 -21.90
C PHE A 33 -7.11 -25.46 -22.26
N SER A 34 -7.43 -25.60 -23.54
CA SER A 34 -8.32 -26.67 -24.03
C SER A 34 -7.73 -28.07 -23.83
N GLY A 35 -6.41 -28.24 -23.96
CA GLY A 35 -5.68 -29.45 -23.61
C GLY A 35 -5.76 -29.81 -22.13
N VAL A 36 -5.73 -28.81 -21.23
CA VAL A 36 -5.94 -28.97 -19.79
C VAL A 36 -7.38 -29.33 -19.49
N VAL A 37 -8.37 -28.71 -20.14
CA VAL A 37 -9.79 -29.11 -20.00
C VAL A 37 -9.98 -30.57 -20.42
N VAL A 38 -9.35 -31.00 -21.52
CA VAL A 38 -9.40 -32.40 -22.00
C VAL A 38 -8.63 -33.34 -21.08
N ALA A 39 -7.45 -32.95 -20.59
CA ALA A 39 -6.66 -33.74 -19.64
C ALA A 39 -7.39 -33.88 -18.30
N ILE A 40 -7.99 -32.82 -17.79
CA ILE A 40 -8.88 -32.87 -16.64
C ILE A 40 -10.05 -33.79 -16.94
N GLY A 41 -10.70 -33.73 -18.10
CA GLY A 41 -11.76 -34.68 -18.47
C GLY A 41 -11.29 -36.15 -18.47
N ASN A 42 -10.06 -36.42 -18.91
CA ASN A 42 -9.48 -37.77 -18.97
C ASN A 42 -8.99 -38.30 -17.62
N VAL A 43 -8.57 -37.42 -16.71
CA VAL A 43 -8.05 -37.78 -15.37
C VAL A 43 -9.10 -37.50 -14.27
N ALA A 44 -10.21 -36.84 -14.62
CA ALA A 44 -11.29 -36.41 -13.73
C ALA A 44 -11.83 -37.57 -12.92
N GLU A 45 -12.19 -38.68 -13.56
CA GLU A 45 -12.73 -39.84 -12.82
C GLU A 45 -11.80 -40.30 -11.69
N GLU A 46 -10.49 -40.32 -11.93
CA GLU A 46 -9.52 -40.77 -10.95
C GLU A 46 -9.24 -39.71 -9.88
N VAL A 47 -9.14 -38.43 -10.27
CA VAL A 47 -8.98 -37.28 -9.35
C VAL A 47 -10.22 -37.09 -8.46
N PHE A 48 -11.43 -37.24 -9.00
CA PHE A 48 -12.70 -37.18 -8.26
C PHE A 48 -12.87 -38.37 -7.31
N LYS A 49 -12.50 -39.59 -7.74
CA LYS A 49 -12.53 -40.79 -6.87
C LYS A 49 -11.52 -40.70 -5.73
N SER A 50 -10.31 -40.23 -6.01
CA SER A 50 -9.21 -40.14 -5.03
C SER A 50 -9.20 -38.84 -4.23
N LYS A 51 -10.05 -37.86 -4.60
CA LYS A 51 -10.11 -36.50 -4.02
C LYS A 51 -8.74 -35.82 -3.96
N VAL A 52 -7.96 -35.97 -5.02
CA VAL A 52 -6.69 -35.26 -5.15
C VAL A 52 -6.97 -33.76 -5.22
N ARG A 53 -6.38 -33.02 -4.28
CA ARG A 53 -6.62 -31.57 -4.13
C ARG A 53 -5.68 -30.70 -4.95
N HIS A 54 -4.53 -31.24 -5.36
CA HIS A 54 -3.54 -30.53 -6.16
C HIS A 54 -2.90 -31.45 -7.18
N VAL A 55 -2.79 -31.00 -8.43
CA VAL A 55 -2.08 -31.68 -9.51
C VAL A 55 -1.13 -30.70 -10.17
N GLU A 56 0.12 -31.13 -10.36
CA GLU A 56 1.14 -30.40 -11.11
C GLU A 56 1.28 -30.99 -12.51
N LEU A 57 1.14 -30.14 -13.53
CA LEU A 57 1.23 -30.48 -14.96
C LEU A 57 2.25 -29.57 -15.64
N GLU A 58 3.50 -30.04 -15.77
CA GLU A 58 4.62 -29.31 -16.40
C GLU A 58 4.80 -27.87 -15.90
N SER A 59 4.10 -26.90 -16.49
CA SER A 59 4.14 -25.47 -16.16
C SER A 59 2.88 -24.96 -15.44
N LEU A 60 1.95 -25.84 -15.07
CA LEU A 60 0.64 -25.52 -14.50
C LEU A 60 0.38 -26.27 -13.19
N HIS A 61 -0.39 -25.63 -12.33
CA HIS A 61 -0.87 -26.16 -11.07
C HIS A 61 -2.39 -26.09 -11.03
N LEU A 62 -3.03 -27.23 -10.79
CA LEU A 62 -4.48 -27.39 -10.71
C LEU A 62 -4.87 -27.62 -9.26
N TYR A 63 -5.78 -26.78 -8.75
CA TYR A 63 -6.27 -26.86 -7.37
C TYR A 63 -7.74 -27.25 -7.38
N PHE A 64 -8.06 -28.39 -6.80
CA PHE A 64 -9.39 -28.98 -6.79
C PHE A 64 -10.05 -28.78 -5.43
N ALA A 65 -11.25 -28.21 -5.46
CA ALA A 65 -12.18 -28.17 -4.35
C ALA A 65 -13.43 -28.99 -4.68
N PHE A 66 -13.87 -29.78 -3.72
CA PHE A 66 -14.97 -30.72 -3.89
C PHE A 66 -16.13 -30.38 -2.96
N GLY A 67 -17.28 -30.06 -3.53
CA GLY A 67 -18.50 -29.70 -2.81
C GLY A 67 -19.57 -30.78 -2.90
N LYS A 68 -20.75 -30.46 -2.37
CA LYS A 68 -21.94 -31.31 -2.47
C LYS A 68 -22.59 -31.23 -3.83
N LYS A 69 -22.67 -30.03 -4.40
CA LYS A 69 -23.32 -29.79 -5.70
C LYS A 69 -22.31 -29.34 -6.76
N PHE A 70 -21.24 -28.69 -6.33
CA PHE A 70 -20.27 -28.04 -7.20
C PHE A 70 -18.86 -28.53 -6.89
N ASN A 71 -18.07 -28.69 -7.93
CA ASN A 71 -16.63 -28.88 -7.85
C ASN A 71 -15.94 -27.75 -8.59
N LEU A 72 -14.81 -27.26 -8.09
CA LEU A 72 -14.07 -26.17 -8.71
C LEU A 72 -12.62 -26.57 -8.94
N VAL A 73 -12.11 -26.28 -10.12
CA VAL A 73 -10.69 -26.36 -10.44
C VAL A 73 -10.17 -24.96 -10.70
N LEU A 74 -9.26 -24.48 -9.87
CA LEU A 74 -8.48 -23.27 -10.15
C LEU A 74 -7.19 -23.67 -10.86
N ILE A 75 -6.83 -22.90 -11.89
CA ILE A 75 -5.64 -23.14 -12.72
C ILE A 75 -4.66 -22.00 -12.46
N SER A 76 -3.44 -22.31 -12.07
CA SER A 76 -2.37 -21.32 -11.88
C SER A 76 -1.07 -21.76 -12.53
N ASP A 77 -0.22 -20.81 -12.89
CA ASP A 77 1.12 -21.03 -13.41
C ASP A 77 2.20 -20.96 -12.31
N VAL A 78 1.80 -20.77 -11.05
CA VAL A 78 2.67 -20.75 -9.86
C VAL A 78 2.08 -21.68 -8.81
N ARG A 79 2.95 -22.39 -8.10
CA ARG A 79 2.54 -23.15 -6.92
C ARG A 79 2.20 -22.18 -5.78
N ASP A 80 0.95 -22.23 -5.32
CA ASP A 80 0.40 -21.39 -4.25
C ASP A 80 -0.67 -22.20 -3.49
N ASP A 81 -0.27 -22.74 -2.33
CA ASP A 81 -1.13 -23.63 -1.55
C ASP A 81 -2.40 -22.92 -1.03
N ARG A 82 -2.45 -21.58 -0.98
CA ARG A 82 -3.66 -20.80 -0.63
C ARG A 82 -4.80 -20.99 -1.61
N LEU A 83 -4.51 -21.34 -2.86
CA LEU A 83 -5.53 -21.60 -3.88
C LEU A 83 -6.43 -22.79 -3.49
N LEU A 84 -5.98 -23.67 -2.60
CA LEU A 84 -6.82 -24.70 -1.98
C LEU A 84 -7.91 -24.08 -1.09
N GLU A 85 -7.57 -23.06 -0.30
CA GLU A 85 -8.51 -22.36 0.58
C GLU A 85 -9.49 -21.50 -0.23
N VAL A 86 -8.99 -20.79 -1.25
CA VAL A 86 -9.80 -19.99 -2.16
C VAL A 86 -10.81 -20.87 -2.91
N SER A 87 -10.35 -22.01 -3.43
CA SER A 87 -11.23 -22.94 -4.14
C SER A 87 -12.27 -23.57 -3.21
N ASP A 88 -11.89 -23.95 -1.99
CA ASP A 88 -12.81 -24.45 -0.97
C ASP A 88 -13.85 -23.39 -0.58
N GLU A 89 -13.44 -22.14 -0.35
CA GLU A 89 -14.36 -21.07 -0.01
C GLU A 89 -15.37 -20.84 -1.13
N ALA A 90 -14.92 -20.79 -2.38
CA ALA A 90 -15.78 -20.61 -3.54
C ALA A 90 -16.83 -21.72 -3.61
N VAL A 91 -16.40 -22.99 -3.53
CA VAL A 91 -17.30 -24.14 -3.52
C VAL A 91 -18.28 -24.09 -2.34
N ASN A 92 -17.80 -23.77 -1.14
CA ASN A 92 -18.64 -23.66 0.06
C ASN A 92 -19.70 -22.56 -0.06
N ARG A 93 -19.40 -21.45 -0.73
CA ARG A 93 -20.38 -20.39 -1.02
C ARG A 93 -21.40 -20.85 -2.05
N LEU A 94 -20.96 -21.52 -3.11
CA LEU A 94 -21.85 -22.06 -4.14
C LEU A 94 -22.81 -23.13 -3.57
N ASP A 95 -22.33 -24.02 -2.72
CA ASP A 95 -23.15 -25.07 -2.08
C ASP A 95 -24.22 -24.50 -1.14
N LYS A 96 -24.00 -23.29 -0.58
CA LYS A 96 -25.00 -22.56 0.21
C LYS A 96 -26.09 -21.92 -0.65
N THR A 97 -25.92 -21.87 -1.97
CA THR A 97 -26.96 -21.39 -2.88
C THR A 97 -28.01 -22.49 -3.11
N ASP A 98 -29.28 -22.08 -3.22
CA ASP A 98 -30.38 -23.00 -3.55
C ASP A 98 -30.47 -23.30 -5.06
N VAL A 99 -29.32 -23.37 -5.72
CA VAL A 99 -29.22 -23.59 -7.16
C VAL A 99 -29.06 -25.08 -7.45
N ASP A 100 -29.74 -25.53 -8.50
CA ASP A 100 -29.58 -26.85 -9.09
C ASP A 100 -28.53 -26.75 -10.23
N PRO A 101 -27.41 -27.49 -10.14
CA PRO A 101 -26.35 -27.49 -11.15
C PRO A 101 -26.85 -27.76 -12.57
N SER A 102 -27.84 -28.64 -12.73
CA SER A 102 -28.36 -29.06 -14.04
C SER A 102 -28.98 -27.91 -14.83
N ARG A 103 -29.47 -26.87 -14.14
CA ARG A 103 -30.08 -25.70 -14.76
C ARG A 103 -29.06 -24.70 -15.31
N ILE A 104 -27.83 -24.72 -14.81
CA ILE A 104 -26.78 -23.75 -15.16
C ILE A 104 -26.38 -23.86 -16.63
N GLN A 105 -26.44 -25.07 -17.21
CA GLN A 105 -26.10 -25.27 -18.62
C GLN A 105 -27.12 -24.64 -19.59
N PHE A 106 -28.36 -24.41 -19.14
CA PHE A 106 -29.47 -23.95 -19.98
C PHE A 106 -29.95 -22.53 -19.65
N ASP A 107 -29.41 -21.92 -18.59
CA ASP A 107 -29.80 -20.60 -18.10
C ASP A 107 -28.57 -19.68 -18.01
N ASP A 108 -28.40 -18.83 -19.04
CA ASP A 108 -27.28 -17.92 -19.17
C ASP A 108 -27.20 -16.86 -18.06
N GLU A 109 -28.35 -16.48 -17.49
CA GLU A 109 -28.40 -15.53 -16.38
C GLU A 109 -27.91 -16.20 -15.10
N LEU A 110 -28.38 -17.43 -14.84
CA LEU A 110 -27.92 -18.24 -13.73
C LEU A 110 -26.42 -18.57 -13.84
N LYS A 111 -25.95 -18.91 -15.04
CA LYS A 111 -24.54 -19.16 -15.32
C LYS A 111 -23.66 -17.94 -15.04
N ARG A 112 -24.10 -16.75 -15.47
CA ARG A 112 -23.43 -15.49 -15.13
C ARG A 112 -23.42 -15.22 -13.63
N ARG A 113 -24.55 -15.44 -12.96
CA ARG A 113 -24.66 -15.25 -11.51
C ARG A 113 -23.70 -16.15 -10.73
N ILE A 114 -23.68 -17.44 -11.05
CA ILE A 114 -22.81 -18.43 -10.39
C ILE A 114 -21.33 -18.17 -10.70
N SER A 115 -21.00 -17.87 -11.96
CA SER A 115 -19.64 -17.45 -12.34
C SER A 115 -19.19 -16.22 -11.54
N GLY A 116 -20.09 -15.23 -11.38
CA GLY A 116 -19.84 -14.05 -10.57
C GLY A 116 -19.57 -14.32 -9.08
N GLU A 117 -20.11 -15.40 -8.50
CA GLU A 117 -19.79 -15.80 -7.12
C GLU A 117 -18.40 -16.42 -7.01
N VAL A 118 -18.01 -17.27 -7.97
CA VAL A 118 -16.64 -17.83 -8.04
C VAL A 118 -15.63 -16.70 -8.21
N GLU A 119 -15.88 -15.83 -9.17
CA GLU A 119 -15.06 -14.67 -9.45
C GLU A 119 -14.96 -13.74 -8.24
N ARG A 120 -16.05 -13.52 -7.49
CA ARG A 120 -15.98 -12.71 -6.27
C ARG A 120 -15.05 -13.28 -5.21
N VAL A 121 -14.94 -14.60 -5.07
CA VAL A 121 -14.00 -15.21 -4.11
C VAL A 121 -12.58 -15.15 -4.64
N VAL A 122 -12.39 -15.52 -5.90
CA VAL A 122 -11.10 -15.48 -6.59
C VAL A 122 -10.51 -14.06 -6.59
N PHE A 123 -11.26 -13.06 -7.04
CA PHE A 123 -10.78 -11.69 -7.12
C PHE A 123 -10.67 -10.99 -5.78
N ARG A 124 -11.29 -11.49 -4.70
CA ARG A 124 -11.11 -10.95 -3.34
C ARG A 124 -9.93 -11.55 -2.59
N SER A 125 -9.24 -12.52 -3.20
CA SER A 125 -8.08 -13.14 -2.59
C SER A 125 -6.83 -12.26 -2.78
N PRO A 126 -5.88 -12.27 -1.82
CA PRO A 126 -4.66 -11.47 -1.91
C PRO A 126 -3.87 -11.80 -3.19
N PRO A 127 -3.35 -10.81 -3.94
CA PRO A 127 -2.48 -11.10 -5.06
C PRO A 127 -1.15 -11.69 -4.57
N SER A 128 -0.83 -12.92 -4.99
CA SER A 128 0.47 -13.56 -4.71
C SER A 128 1.69 -12.74 -5.13
N ILE A 129 2.59 -12.49 -4.19
CA ILE A 129 3.88 -11.83 -4.40
C ILE A 129 4.85 -12.71 -5.20
N LEU A 130 4.67 -14.04 -5.15
CA LEU A 130 5.48 -14.99 -5.90
C LEU A 130 5.30 -14.85 -7.41
N SER A 131 4.12 -14.40 -7.85
CA SER A 131 3.90 -14.05 -9.26
C SER A 131 4.81 -12.90 -9.72
N VAL A 132 5.00 -11.89 -8.87
CA VAL A 132 5.92 -10.76 -9.15
C VAL A 132 7.36 -11.27 -9.25
N ARG A 133 7.77 -12.14 -8.33
CA ARG A 133 9.09 -12.77 -8.34
C ARG A 133 9.34 -13.55 -9.64
N LYS A 134 8.39 -14.40 -10.05
CA LYS A 134 8.47 -15.16 -11.31
C LYS A 134 8.60 -14.23 -12.52
N LEU A 135 7.82 -13.16 -12.58
CA LEU A 135 7.93 -12.18 -13.66
C LEU A 135 9.31 -11.51 -13.69
N ALA A 136 9.89 -11.20 -12.53
CA ALA A 136 11.25 -10.67 -12.44
C ALA A 136 12.32 -11.68 -12.90
N GLU A 137 12.15 -12.97 -12.61
CA GLU A 137 13.03 -14.04 -13.10
C GLU A 137 12.98 -14.16 -14.64
N VAL A 138 11.78 -14.15 -15.22
CA VAL A 138 11.58 -14.14 -16.68
C VAL A 138 12.18 -12.88 -17.31
N LEU A 139 11.96 -11.73 -16.69
CA LEU A 139 12.53 -10.45 -17.13
C LEU A 139 14.06 -10.48 -17.14
N LEU A 140 14.68 -11.01 -16.07
CA LEU A 140 16.14 -11.13 -15.98
C LEU A 140 16.70 -12.04 -17.10
N ALA A 141 16.01 -13.14 -17.43
CA ALA A 141 16.41 -14.03 -18.51
C ALA A 141 16.28 -13.39 -19.91
N GLY A 142 15.34 -12.45 -20.06
CA GLY A 142 15.06 -11.78 -21.34
C GLY A 142 15.86 -10.49 -21.60
N LEU A 143 16.63 -10.00 -20.62
CA LEU A 143 17.34 -8.71 -20.70
C LEU A 143 18.85 -8.86 -20.87
N ASP A 144 19.44 -8.00 -21.72
CA ASP A 144 20.88 -7.74 -21.67
C ASP A 144 21.20 -6.68 -20.62
N VAL A 145 21.44 -7.12 -19.39
CA VAL A 145 21.73 -6.25 -18.24
C VAL A 145 22.91 -5.29 -18.43
N ASN A 146 23.78 -5.52 -19.42
CA ASN A 146 24.91 -4.63 -19.71
C ASN A 146 24.51 -3.34 -20.42
N LYS A 147 23.33 -3.31 -21.05
CA LYS A 147 22.80 -2.12 -21.75
C LYS A 147 22.04 -1.16 -20.82
N GLY A 148 21.71 -1.61 -19.61
CA GLY A 148 20.91 -0.84 -18.65
C GLY A 148 21.73 0.09 -17.76
N VAL A 149 21.06 1.11 -17.21
CA VAL A 149 21.61 2.02 -16.21
C VAL A 149 21.60 1.35 -14.85
N LYS A 150 22.71 1.44 -14.11
CA LYS A 150 22.80 0.93 -12.74
C LYS A 150 22.36 1.99 -11.73
N LEU A 151 21.54 1.59 -10.78
CA LEU A 151 21.19 2.37 -9.60
C LEU A 151 22.37 2.45 -8.64
N GLY A 152 23.09 1.35 -8.45
CA GLY A 152 24.30 1.31 -7.62
C GLY A 152 24.07 0.90 -6.16
N PHE A 153 22.83 0.62 -5.77
CA PHE A 153 22.49 -0.09 -4.53
C PHE A 153 21.89 -1.47 -4.88
N ILE A 154 22.25 -2.49 -4.11
CA ILE A 154 21.83 -3.89 -4.36
C ILE A 154 21.15 -4.47 -3.12
N GLU A 155 21.66 -4.19 -1.92
CA GLU A 155 21.06 -4.65 -0.66
C GLU A 155 19.96 -3.66 -0.22
N VAL A 156 18.72 -4.15 -0.16
CA VAL A 156 17.56 -3.34 0.20
C VAL A 156 16.73 -3.95 1.34
N LYS A 157 17.04 -5.16 1.78
CA LYS A 157 16.42 -5.72 2.99
C LYS A 157 16.94 -5.02 4.25
N PRO A 158 16.04 -4.49 5.11
CA PRO A 158 16.42 -3.99 6.43
C PRO A 158 17.07 -5.10 7.26
N LYS A 159 18.06 -4.73 8.07
CA LYS A 159 18.73 -5.67 8.97
C LYS A 159 17.74 -6.17 10.02
N THR A 160 17.66 -7.49 10.20
CA THR A 160 16.84 -8.06 11.28
C THR A 160 17.39 -7.61 12.63
N TYR A 161 16.52 -7.07 13.47
CA TYR A 161 16.87 -6.61 14.82
C TYR A 161 15.82 -7.10 15.81
N LYS A 162 16.29 -7.66 16.93
CA LYS A 162 15.45 -8.05 18.06
C LYS A 162 15.91 -7.25 19.28
N PRO A 163 15.08 -6.35 19.83
CA PRO A 163 15.48 -5.54 20.95
C PRO A 163 15.74 -6.41 22.19
N GLY A 164 16.86 -6.18 22.85
CA GLY A 164 17.19 -6.78 24.14
C GLY A 164 16.51 -6.09 25.31
N LEU A 165 16.83 -6.57 26.52
CA LEU A 165 16.55 -5.86 27.77
C LEU A 165 17.84 -5.21 28.26
N LEU A 166 17.92 -3.88 28.22
CA LEU A 166 19.03 -3.15 28.84
C LEU A 166 18.84 -3.09 30.36
N GLY A 167 19.89 -3.44 31.10
CA GLY A 167 19.88 -3.42 32.57
C GLY A 167 19.95 -2.03 33.20
N LYS A 168 20.27 -0.97 32.43
CA LYS A 168 20.35 0.42 32.92
C LYS A 168 19.89 1.42 31.86
N ILE A 169 18.90 2.22 32.24
CA ILE A 169 18.38 3.38 31.49
C ILE A 169 19.34 4.56 31.70
N ARG A 170 19.62 5.34 30.66
CA ARG A 170 20.56 6.47 30.74
C ARG A 170 19.97 7.54 31.68
N LYS A 171 20.55 7.72 32.88
CA LYS A 171 20.10 8.76 33.82
C LYS A 171 20.70 10.10 33.43
N ILE A 172 19.90 11.02 32.90
CA ILE A 172 20.39 12.34 32.46
C ILE A 172 19.80 13.52 33.26
N PHE A 173 18.70 13.38 34.00
CA PHE A 173 18.11 14.51 34.74
C PHE A 173 18.33 14.48 36.25
N ILE A 174 18.84 15.60 36.80
CA ILE A 174 19.15 15.78 38.24
C ILE A 174 18.08 16.69 38.94
N GLY A 175 17.06 17.16 38.21
CA GLY A 175 15.97 17.98 38.75
C GLY A 175 14.74 17.18 39.24
N ARG A 176 13.72 17.89 39.74
CA ARG A 176 12.40 17.32 40.07
C ARG A 176 11.42 17.59 38.93
N ALA A 177 11.16 16.60 38.09
CA ALA A 177 10.09 16.67 37.10
C ALA A 177 8.72 16.48 37.78
N THR A 178 7.64 16.91 37.11
CA THR A 178 6.26 16.58 37.49
C THR A 178 5.55 15.95 36.31
N LEU A 179 4.52 15.14 36.57
CA LEU A 179 3.75 14.51 35.49
C LEU A 179 3.09 15.57 34.59
N GLU A 180 2.54 16.62 35.18
CA GLU A 180 1.94 17.75 34.45
C GLU A 180 2.98 18.45 33.57
N GLY A 181 4.22 18.63 34.07
CA GLY A 181 5.32 19.20 33.29
C GLY A 181 5.70 18.34 32.09
N LEU A 182 5.69 17.01 32.23
CA LEU A 182 5.92 16.08 31.12
C LEU A 182 4.78 16.13 30.08
N VAL A 183 3.52 16.20 30.53
CA VAL A 183 2.36 16.35 29.64
C VAL A 183 2.44 17.67 28.86
N ASP A 184 2.75 18.78 29.54
CA ASP A 184 2.89 20.09 28.91
C ASP A 184 4.05 20.14 27.91
N ALA A 185 5.19 19.51 28.25
CA ALA A 185 6.32 19.37 27.33
C ALA A 185 5.91 18.57 26.09
N TYR A 186 5.18 17.46 26.25
CA TYR A 186 4.66 16.68 25.13
C TYR A 186 3.70 17.51 24.26
N TYR A 187 2.76 18.24 24.88
CA TYR A 187 1.81 19.09 24.18
C TYR A 187 2.47 20.19 23.34
N LYS A 188 3.63 20.67 23.76
CA LYS A 188 4.46 21.63 23.00
C LYS A 188 5.38 20.99 21.97
N GLY A 189 5.44 19.66 21.91
CA GLY A 189 6.37 18.94 21.04
C GLY A 189 7.82 18.90 21.54
N GLU A 190 8.07 19.22 22.81
CA GLU A 190 9.39 19.16 23.45
C GLU A 190 9.76 17.70 23.83
N LEU A 191 9.76 16.80 22.85
CA LEU A 191 9.83 15.35 23.09
C LEU A 191 11.15 14.90 23.76
N SER A 192 12.28 15.51 23.41
CA SER A 192 13.57 15.22 24.06
C SER A 192 13.52 15.51 25.55
N LYS A 193 12.87 16.60 25.95
CA LYS A 193 12.67 16.95 27.36
C LYS A 193 11.83 15.90 28.09
N VAL A 194 10.77 15.39 27.44
CA VAL A 194 9.96 14.30 28.01
C VAL A 194 10.84 13.06 28.27
N VAL A 195 11.66 12.66 27.30
CA VAL A 195 12.57 11.51 27.44
C VAL A 195 13.60 11.73 28.55
N ASP A 196 14.19 12.92 28.63
CA ASP A 196 15.23 13.24 29.61
C ASP A 196 14.69 13.32 31.04
N GLU A 197 13.50 13.90 31.22
CA GLU A 197 12.92 14.18 32.54
C GLU A 197 12.12 13.01 33.12
N SER A 198 11.47 12.18 32.28
CA SER A 198 10.61 11.08 32.74
C SER A 198 11.26 10.06 33.70
N PRO A 199 12.54 9.65 33.50
CA PRO A 199 13.20 8.70 34.39
C PRO A 199 13.24 9.12 35.87
N SER A 200 13.16 10.43 36.15
CA SER A 200 13.12 10.95 37.52
C SER A 200 11.84 10.59 38.29
N LEU A 201 10.77 10.20 37.57
CA LEU A 201 9.49 9.79 38.14
C LEU A 201 9.27 8.27 38.16
N PHE A 202 10.17 7.46 37.61
CA PHE A 202 9.92 6.01 37.44
C PHE A 202 9.73 5.26 38.77
N ASP A 203 10.37 5.72 39.84
CA ASP A 203 10.24 5.12 41.17
C ASP A 203 9.04 5.66 41.97
N ASP A 204 8.29 6.63 41.42
CA ASP A 204 7.08 7.17 42.05
C ASP A 204 5.92 6.17 41.96
N GLU A 205 5.31 5.84 43.10
CA GLU A 205 4.23 4.84 43.18
C GLU A 205 2.97 5.23 42.39
N LYS A 206 2.68 6.52 42.25
CA LYS A 206 1.44 7.04 41.64
C LYS A 206 1.62 7.35 40.16
N ASN A 207 2.74 7.98 39.82
CA ASN A 207 3.00 8.57 38.50
C ASN A 207 4.05 7.78 37.70
N GLY A 208 4.79 6.86 38.32
CA GLY A 208 5.90 6.18 37.65
C GLY A 208 5.47 5.38 36.43
N ASP A 209 4.31 4.75 36.46
CA ASP A 209 3.79 4.02 35.30
C ASP A 209 3.39 4.96 34.14
N LEU A 210 2.78 6.11 34.47
CA LEU A 210 2.40 7.13 33.51
C LEU A 210 3.62 7.82 32.88
N ALA A 211 4.67 8.07 33.66
CA ALA A 211 5.93 8.60 33.16
C ALA A 211 6.62 7.63 32.18
N ARG A 212 6.54 6.31 32.43
CA ARG A 212 7.05 5.30 31.48
C ARG A 212 6.28 5.30 30.16
N ILE A 213 4.95 5.45 30.21
CA ILE A 213 4.11 5.57 29.00
C ILE A 213 4.53 6.80 28.18
N LEU A 214 4.68 7.97 28.84
CA LEU A 214 5.11 9.20 28.17
C LEU A 214 6.53 9.08 27.59
N TYR A 215 7.47 8.52 28.34
CA TYR A 215 8.83 8.24 27.87
C TYR A 215 8.80 7.39 26.60
N ALA A 216 8.14 6.23 26.66
CA ALA A 216 8.12 5.29 25.54
C ALA A 216 7.51 5.93 24.30
N LYS A 217 6.39 6.64 24.45
CA LYS A 217 5.72 7.31 23.34
C LYS A 217 6.58 8.44 22.74
N ALA A 218 7.23 9.26 23.58
CA ALA A 218 8.12 10.33 23.12
C ALA A 218 9.36 9.75 22.41
N ALA A 219 9.96 8.72 22.98
CA ALA A 219 11.14 8.06 22.42
C ALA A 219 10.85 7.39 21.06
N LEU A 220 9.71 6.71 20.92
CA LEU A 220 9.25 6.14 19.64
C LEU A 220 8.97 7.24 18.60
N THR A 221 8.42 8.37 19.02
CA THR A 221 8.20 9.52 18.14
C THR A 221 9.52 10.14 17.68
N LEU A 222 10.49 10.33 18.58
CA LEU A 222 11.84 10.78 18.24
C LEU A 222 12.57 9.78 17.32
N ASN A 223 12.38 8.48 17.54
CA ASN A 223 12.95 7.45 16.67
C ASN A 223 12.39 7.56 15.23
N SER A 224 11.17 8.05 15.06
CA SER A 224 10.58 8.29 13.74
C SER A 224 11.11 9.54 13.02
N PHE A 225 11.88 10.41 13.67
CA PHE A 225 12.42 11.64 13.10
C PHE A 225 13.74 11.41 12.34
N ASP A 226 14.26 12.47 11.73
CA ASP A 226 15.54 12.43 11.01
C ASP A 226 16.66 11.87 11.92
N PRO A 227 17.56 11.00 11.43
CA PRO A 227 18.64 10.42 12.24
C PRO A 227 19.54 11.44 12.94
N LYS A 228 19.57 12.71 12.51
CA LYS A 228 20.26 13.81 13.21
C LYS A 228 19.62 14.18 14.54
N ILE A 229 18.36 13.80 14.78
CA ILE A 229 17.68 13.91 16.07
C ILE A 229 18.02 12.69 16.91
N GLU A 230 18.68 12.93 18.04
CA GLU A 230 19.00 11.88 19.00
C GLU A 230 17.70 11.26 19.54
N ALA A 231 17.65 9.93 19.54
CA ALA A 231 16.57 9.15 20.12
C ALA A 231 17.19 8.03 20.98
N PRO A 232 16.54 7.60 22.07
CA PRO A 232 17.01 6.46 22.84
C PRO A 232 17.14 5.20 21.96
N PRO A 233 18.12 4.32 22.23
CA PRO A 233 18.22 3.04 21.55
C PRO A 233 16.94 2.21 21.73
N LEU A 234 16.56 1.43 20.71
CA LEU A 234 15.35 0.60 20.76
C LEU A 234 15.35 -0.38 21.94
N ASP A 235 16.51 -0.89 22.36
CA ASP A 235 16.64 -1.73 23.57
C ASP A 235 16.24 -1.01 24.86
N GLU A 236 16.56 0.28 24.95
CA GLU A 236 16.21 1.12 26.12
C GLU A 236 14.71 1.37 26.14
N ILE A 237 14.14 1.69 24.98
CA ILE A 237 12.70 1.87 24.80
C ILE A 237 11.96 0.58 25.17
N ASN A 238 12.43 -0.57 24.67
CA ASN A 238 11.86 -1.89 24.98
C ASN A 238 11.89 -2.18 26.49
N ALA A 239 13.03 -1.97 27.15
CA ALA A 239 13.16 -2.17 28.59
C ALA A 239 12.19 -1.30 29.40
N VAL A 240 11.98 -0.05 28.99
CA VAL A 240 10.99 0.84 29.62
C VAL A 240 9.57 0.32 29.42
N ILE A 241 9.21 -0.07 28.19
CA ILE A 241 7.89 -0.62 27.86
C ILE A 241 7.60 -1.86 28.70
N GLU A 242 8.51 -2.82 28.77
CA GLU A 242 8.35 -4.06 29.53
C GLU A 242 8.21 -3.80 31.06
N SER A 243 8.67 -2.66 31.55
CA SER A 243 8.50 -2.25 32.95
C SER A 243 7.16 -1.57 33.27
N ILE A 244 6.32 -1.32 32.26
CA ILE A 244 4.95 -0.77 32.44
C ILE A 244 4.05 -1.85 33.05
N LYS A 245 3.36 -1.49 34.13
CA LYS A 245 2.45 -2.37 34.87
C LYS A 245 1.08 -2.48 34.20
N ASP A 246 0.61 -1.40 33.59
CA ASP A 246 -0.62 -1.37 32.82
C ASP A 246 -0.48 -2.20 31.53
N GLU A 247 -1.11 -3.39 31.51
CA GLU A 247 -0.97 -4.36 30.43
C GLU A 247 -1.45 -3.82 29.08
N ALA A 248 -2.57 -3.09 29.05
CA ALA A 248 -3.09 -2.51 27.81
C ALA A 248 -2.15 -1.45 27.24
N ALA A 249 -1.61 -0.57 28.09
CA ALA A 249 -0.64 0.43 27.64
C ALA A 249 0.69 -0.21 27.19
N ARG A 250 1.18 -1.22 27.93
CA ARG A 250 2.39 -1.96 27.57
C ARG A 250 2.27 -2.63 26.21
N ASP A 251 1.23 -3.44 26.01
CA ASP A 251 1.06 -4.21 24.77
C ASP A 251 0.87 -3.28 23.57
N TYR A 252 0.16 -2.16 23.75
CA TYR A 252 0.00 -1.16 22.72
C TYR A 252 1.32 -0.48 22.33
N LEU A 253 2.12 -0.05 23.30
CA LEU A 253 3.42 0.58 23.04
C LEU A 253 4.43 -0.42 22.48
N LYS A 254 4.33 -1.69 22.87
CA LYS A 254 5.12 -2.78 22.30
C LYS A 254 4.79 -2.99 20.82
N ALA A 255 3.51 -3.00 20.44
CA ALA A 255 3.12 -3.04 19.04
C ALA A 255 3.61 -1.81 18.26
N GLU A 256 3.66 -0.62 18.89
CA GLU A 256 4.27 0.57 18.27
C GLU A 256 5.78 0.46 18.08
N LEU A 257 6.52 -0.11 19.04
CA LEU A 257 7.93 -0.44 18.89
C LEU A 257 8.16 -1.47 17.77
N GLU A 258 7.36 -2.54 17.75
CA GLU A 258 7.46 -3.62 16.77
C GLU A 258 7.21 -3.13 15.35
N SER A 259 6.47 -2.03 15.13
CA SER A 259 6.25 -1.44 13.79
C SER A 259 7.54 -1.00 13.08
N PHE A 260 8.66 -0.82 13.79
CA PHE A 260 9.97 -0.54 13.21
C PHE A 260 10.75 -1.81 12.81
N LEU A 261 10.29 -3.00 13.23
CA LEU A 261 11.09 -4.21 13.30
C LEU A 261 10.43 -5.42 12.65
N VAL A 262 9.10 -5.49 12.71
CA VAL A 262 8.27 -6.60 12.28
C VAL A 262 7.19 -6.07 11.34
N LEU A 263 7.01 -6.77 10.24
CA LEU A 263 5.94 -6.47 9.28
C LEU A 263 4.57 -6.65 9.93
N GLY A 264 3.60 -5.82 9.54
CA GLY A 264 2.24 -5.92 10.06
C GLY A 264 1.99 -5.33 11.45
N ALA A 265 3.02 -5.13 12.28
CA ALA A 265 2.87 -4.64 13.65
C ALA A 265 2.21 -3.25 13.78
N TYR A 266 2.22 -2.43 12.72
CA TYR A 266 1.50 -1.15 12.70
C TYR A 266 -0.02 -1.32 12.93
N ASN A 267 -0.66 -2.28 12.26
CA ASN A 267 -2.11 -2.50 12.42
C ASN A 267 -2.46 -3.28 13.68
N ARG A 268 -1.52 -4.08 14.20
CA ARG A 268 -1.69 -4.73 15.50
C ARG A 268 -2.02 -3.71 16.59
N ARG A 269 -1.51 -2.46 16.51
CA ARG A 269 -1.91 -1.37 17.41
C ARG A 269 -3.41 -1.06 17.36
N ARG A 270 -3.98 -0.98 16.14
CA ARG A 270 -5.40 -0.72 15.93
C ARG A 270 -6.24 -1.89 16.41
N GLU A 271 -5.82 -3.12 16.10
CA GLU A 271 -6.48 -4.34 16.58
C GLU A 271 -6.50 -4.40 18.10
N LEU A 272 -5.35 -4.21 18.76
CA LEU A 272 -5.25 -4.17 20.22
C LEU A 272 -6.15 -3.09 20.82
N PHE A 273 -6.23 -1.91 20.19
CA PHE A 273 -7.17 -0.87 20.61
C PHE A 273 -8.63 -1.33 20.54
N VAL A 274 -9.02 -2.02 19.47
CA VAL A 274 -10.38 -2.55 19.30
C VAL A 274 -10.65 -3.69 20.30
N GLU A 275 -9.72 -4.63 20.46
CA GLU A 275 -9.80 -5.77 21.39
C GLU A 275 -9.95 -5.31 22.85
N ARG A 276 -9.20 -4.27 23.24
CA ARG A 276 -9.18 -3.73 24.62
C ARG A 276 -9.84 -2.36 24.74
N GLN A 277 -10.80 -2.06 23.88
CA GLN A 277 -11.42 -0.73 23.74
C GLN A 277 -11.92 -0.15 25.07
N MET A 278 -12.58 -0.98 25.89
CA MET A 278 -13.13 -0.55 27.18
C MET A 278 -12.04 -0.15 28.18
N GLU A 279 -10.88 -0.80 28.15
CA GLU A 279 -9.76 -0.48 29.03
C GLU A 279 -9.15 0.87 28.65
N PHE A 280 -8.93 1.10 27.35
CA PHE A 280 -8.44 2.39 26.85
C PHE A 280 -9.39 3.53 27.15
N PHE A 281 -10.71 3.37 26.96
CA PHE A 281 -11.68 4.42 27.32
C PHE A 281 -11.75 4.70 28.82
N ARG A 282 -11.54 3.70 29.68
CA ARG A 282 -11.40 3.93 31.13
C ARG A 282 -10.13 4.74 31.43
N GLY A 283 -9.01 4.42 30.79
CA GLY A 283 -7.75 5.16 30.92
C GLY A 283 -7.83 6.61 30.44
N LEU A 284 -8.69 6.89 29.45
CA LEU A 284 -8.97 8.24 28.97
C LEU A 284 -9.77 9.09 29.98
N GLY A 285 -10.40 8.47 30.99
CA GLY A 285 -11.10 9.14 32.08
C GLY A 285 -10.21 9.51 33.27
N GLY A 286 -10.61 10.55 34.01
CA GLY A 286 -9.96 10.96 35.26
C GLY A 286 -8.56 11.57 35.07
N ALA A 287 -7.71 11.45 36.10
CA ALA A 287 -6.41 12.12 36.18
C ALA A 287 -5.33 11.56 35.23
N LYS A 288 -5.53 10.36 34.67
CA LYS A 288 -4.60 9.71 33.73
C LYS A 288 -4.88 10.07 32.27
N GLY A 289 -6.01 10.74 32.01
CA GLY A 289 -6.58 10.82 30.68
C GLY A 289 -5.69 11.50 29.65
N ASP A 290 -4.84 12.46 30.05
CA ASP A 290 -3.96 13.17 29.10
C ASP A 290 -2.84 12.27 28.59
N VAL A 291 -2.26 11.44 29.46
CA VAL A 291 -1.21 10.47 29.09
C VAL A 291 -1.77 9.43 28.11
N TYR A 292 -2.97 8.91 28.40
CA TYR A 292 -3.66 7.99 27.50
C TYR A 292 -4.03 8.66 26.16
N ALA A 293 -4.47 9.92 26.18
CA ALA A 293 -4.77 10.66 24.95
C ALA A 293 -3.51 10.85 24.09
N ILE A 294 -2.36 11.16 24.71
CA ILE A 294 -1.06 11.25 24.04
C ILE A 294 -0.68 9.90 23.41
N MET A 295 -0.72 8.83 24.21
CA MET A 295 -0.36 7.47 23.77
C MET A 295 -1.19 7.02 22.55
N LEU A 296 -2.50 7.25 22.60
CA LEU A 296 -3.45 6.83 21.57
C LEU A 296 -3.50 7.77 20.35
N THR A 297 -2.76 8.88 20.34
CA THR A 297 -2.69 9.77 19.17
C THR A 297 -1.64 9.25 18.16
N PRO A 298 -1.96 9.14 16.85
CA PRO A 298 -3.27 9.26 16.20
C PRO A 298 -3.78 7.90 15.67
N ILE A 299 -4.42 7.07 16.52
CA ILE A 299 -5.07 5.84 16.04
C ILE A 299 -6.24 6.21 15.09
N PRO A 300 -6.31 5.63 13.87
CA PRO A 300 -7.39 5.91 12.92
C PRO A 300 -8.70 5.21 13.29
N TYR A 301 -9.33 5.65 14.38
CA TYR A 301 -10.65 5.17 14.82
C TYR A 301 -11.59 6.36 15.06
N GLY A 302 -12.62 6.51 14.23
CA GLY A 302 -13.48 7.70 14.17
C GLY A 302 -13.94 8.24 15.53
N PRO A 303 -14.62 7.45 16.38
CA PRO A 303 -15.07 7.91 17.70
C PRO A 303 -13.94 8.35 18.63
N LEU A 304 -12.76 7.71 18.55
CA LEU A 304 -11.59 8.10 19.33
C LEU A 304 -11.00 9.41 18.78
N LEU A 305 -10.88 9.54 17.46
CA LEU A 305 -10.38 10.76 16.82
C LEU A 305 -11.26 11.98 17.16
N ASP A 306 -12.58 11.82 17.19
CA ASP A 306 -13.51 12.87 17.63
C ASP A 306 -13.27 13.28 19.09
N PHE A 307 -12.98 12.31 19.95
CA PHE A 307 -12.62 12.57 21.35
C PHE A 307 -11.27 13.29 21.45
N LEU A 308 -10.24 12.80 20.76
CA LEU A 308 -8.89 13.37 20.75
C LEU A 308 -8.89 14.78 20.17
N GLU A 309 -9.67 15.03 19.11
CA GLU A 309 -9.78 16.36 18.50
C GLU A 309 -10.30 17.37 19.51
N ARG A 310 -11.41 17.05 20.20
CA ARG A 310 -11.96 17.92 21.25
C ARG A 310 -10.99 18.11 22.42
N LYS A 311 -10.24 17.06 22.76
CA LYS A 311 -9.31 17.07 23.88
C LYS A 311 -8.05 17.89 23.61
N HIS A 312 -7.49 17.82 22.40
CA HIS A 312 -6.25 18.51 22.05
C HIS A 312 -6.48 19.95 21.61
N LYS A 313 -7.68 20.28 21.11
CA LYS A 313 -8.03 21.62 20.65
C LYS A 313 -7.77 22.67 21.73
N GLY A 314 -6.93 23.65 21.42
CA GLY A 314 -6.54 24.72 22.34
C GLY A 314 -5.56 24.32 23.44
N ARG A 315 -5.14 23.04 23.52
CA ARG A 315 -4.16 22.53 24.49
C ARG A 315 -2.83 22.14 23.84
N SER A 316 -2.86 21.55 22.65
CA SER A 316 -1.69 21.17 21.88
C SER A 316 -1.96 21.35 20.39
N SER A 317 -1.28 22.29 19.74
CA SER A 317 -1.37 22.46 18.29
C SER A 317 -0.81 21.24 17.55
N TYR A 318 0.31 20.69 18.06
CA TYR A 318 0.96 19.50 17.54
C TYR A 318 0.05 18.27 17.51
N LEU A 319 -0.51 17.87 18.66
CA LEU A 319 -1.40 16.70 18.72
C LEU A 319 -2.73 16.94 18.02
N TYR A 320 -3.21 18.19 18.00
CA TYR A 320 -4.39 18.57 17.25
C TYR A 320 -4.18 18.37 15.75
N GLY A 321 -3.06 18.86 15.20
CA GLY A 321 -2.69 18.67 13.79
C GLY A 321 -2.64 17.20 13.38
N LEU A 322 -1.95 16.36 14.16
CA LEU A 322 -1.88 14.90 13.94
C LEU A 322 -3.26 14.22 13.97
N THR A 323 -4.14 14.68 14.86
CA THR A 323 -5.49 14.11 14.99
C THR A 323 -6.37 14.49 13.80
N VAL A 324 -6.31 15.76 13.38
CA VAL A 324 -7.06 16.28 12.24
C VAL A 324 -6.59 15.62 10.94
N GLU A 325 -5.28 15.44 10.77
CA GLU A 325 -4.69 14.68 9.67
C GLU A 325 -5.29 13.26 9.60
N ALA A 326 -5.15 12.46 10.67
CA ALA A 326 -5.65 11.09 10.67
C ALA A 326 -7.17 10.98 10.43
N LYS A 327 -7.95 11.91 10.98
CA LYS A 327 -9.39 11.99 10.76
C LYS A 327 -9.75 12.28 9.31
N LEU A 328 -9.07 13.25 8.71
CA LEU A 328 -9.34 13.63 7.32
C LEU A 328 -8.92 12.51 6.35
N LEU A 329 -7.78 11.87 6.59
CA LEU A 329 -7.33 10.73 5.78
C LEU A 329 -8.36 9.59 5.78
N LEU A 330 -8.93 9.28 6.95
CA LEU A 330 -9.98 8.26 7.06
C LEU A 330 -11.24 8.61 6.24
N ASP A 331 -11.62 9.89 6.22
CA ASP A 331 -12.76 10.37 5.44
C ASP A 331 -12.50 10.39 3.93
N ILE A 332 -11.32 10.86 3.50
CA ILE A 332 -10.94 11.01 2.09
C ILE A 332 -10.73 9.65 1.41
N LEU A 333 -10.14 8.68 2.11
CA LEU A 333 -9.88 7.35 1.54
C LEU A 333 -11.17 6.56 1.28
N THR A 334 -12.28 6.89 1.97
CA THR A 334 -13.51 6.07 1.93
C THR A 334 -14.64 6.72 1.12
N LYS A 335 -14.47 7.94 0.61
CA LYS A 335 -15.56 8.72 -0.01
C LYS A 335 -15.05 9.55 -1.18
N ARG A 336 -15.88 9.78 -2.20
CA ARG A 336 -15.63 10.84 -3.21
C ARG A 336 -16.08 12.21 -2.65
N PRO A 337 -15.51 13.33 -3.15
CA PRO A 337 -16.04 14.65 -2.83
C PRO A 337 -17.49 14.77 -3.29
N LYS A 338 -18.33 15.44 -2.50
CA LYS A 338 -19.73 15.69 -2.88
C LYS A 338 -19.82 16.67 -4.04
N ASP A 339 -19.00 17.71 -3.96
CA ASP A 339 -18.88 18.75 -4.96
C ASP A 339 -17.54 19.49 -4.79
N ILE A 340 -17.23 20.36 -5.76
CA ILE A 340 -15.99 21.13 -5.76
C ILE A 340 -15.92 22.18 -4.64
N SER A 341 -17.06 22.62 -4.10
CA SER A 341 -17.09 23.60 -3.01
C SER A 341 -16.60 22.99 -1.70
N GLU A 342 -16.90 21.71 -1.46
CA GLU A 342 -16.35 20.94 -0.33
C GLU A 342 -14.82 20.89 -0.39
N VAL A 343 -14.26 20.57 -1.56
CA VAL A 343 -12.81 20.51 -1.80
C VAL A 343 -12.16 21.87 -1.53
N PHE A 344 -12.68 22.95 -2.13
CA PHE A 344 -12.12 24.28 -1.95
C PHE A 344 -12.29 24.83 -0.53
N SER A 345 -13.38 24.48 0.16
CA SER A 345 -13.58 24.83 1.56
C SER A 345 -12.52 24.19 2.47
N LEU A 346 -12.28 22.88 2.30
CA LEU A 346 -11.23 22.18 3.02
C LEU A 346 -9.84 22.71 2.67
N TYR A 347 -9.55 22.90 1.38
CA TYR A 347 -8.28 23.47 0.93
C TYR A 347 -8.04 24.86 1.52
N GLY A 348 -9.03 25.76 1.43
CA GLY A 348 -8.92 27.11 1.99
C GLY A 348 -8.73 27.13 3.50
N ARG A 349 -9.39 26.21 4.23
CA ARG A 349 -9.15 26.01 5.66
C ARG A 349 -7.71 25.59 5.92
N PHE A 350 -7.27 24.47 5.33
CA PHE A 350 -5.96 23.91 5.61
C PHE A 350 -4.81 24.74 5.06
N LYS A 351 -5.05 25.56 4.04
CA LYS A 351 -4.04 26.49 3.54
C LYS A 351 -3.76 27.58 4.55
N ARG A 352 -4.79 28.11 5.22
CA ARG A 352 -4.63 29.07 6.32
C ARG A 352 -3.91 28.43 7.52
N GLU A 353 -4.36 27.24 7.93
CA GLU A 353 -3.73 26.51 9.05
C GLU A 353 -2.27 26.18 8.75
N PHE A 354 -1.96 25.77 7.52
CA PHE A 354 -0.59 25.57 7.03
C PHE A 354 0.24 26.85 7.06
N ASP A 355 -0.29 27.97 6.53
CA ASP A 355 0.45 29.24 6.49
C ASP A 355 0.75 29.78 7.89
N GLU A 356 -0.20 29.66 8.81
CA GLU A 356 -0.01 30.03 10.22
C GLU A 356 1.07 29.15 10.88
N ALA A 357 1.01 27.83 10.68
CA ALA A 357 1.97 26.88 11.22
C ALA A 357 3.38 27.07 10.63
N TYR A 358 3.46 27.30 9.32
CA TYR A 358 4.71 27.54 8.60
C TYR A 358 5.39 28.82 9.08
N ASN A 359 4.64 29.93 9.18
CA ASN A 359 5.18 31.21 9.65
C ASN A 359 5.62 31.16 11.13
N SER A 360 4.92 30.39 11.96
CA SER A 360 5.26 30.20 13.37
C SER A 360 6.31 29.11 13.61
N LYS A 361 6.72 28.38 12.57
CA LYS A 361 7.64 27.23 12.62
C LYS A 361 7.16 26.13 13.59
N SER A 362 5.86 25.90 13.64
CA SER A 362 5.26 24.90 14.51
C SER A 362 5.29 23.50 13.89
N LEU A 363 5.21 22.45 14.73
CA LEU A 363 5.36 21.06 14.26
C LEU A 363 4.18 20.57 13.42
N GLU A 364 2.98 21.11 13.64
CA GLU A 364 1.79 20.74 12.86
C GLU A 364 1.86 21.17 11.39
N VAL A 365 2.85 22.01 11.00
CA VAL A 365 3.08 22.36 9.60
C VAL A 365 3.25 21.13 8.70
N TYR A 366 3.89 20.08 9.21
CA TYR A 366 4.11 18.85 8.44
C TYR A 366 2.79 18.11 8.18
N SER A 367 1.93 18.02 9.19
CA SER A 367 0.58 17.44 9.06
C SER A 367 -0.28 18.24 8.08
N TYR A 368 -0.27 19.56 8.17
CA TYR A 368 -1.07 20.41 7.28
C TYR A 368 -0.56 20.39 5.83
N PHE A 369 0.76 20.34 5.63
CA PHE A 369 1.33 20.18 4.31
C PHE A 369 0.89 18.87 3.64
N HIS A 370 0.84 17.80 4.43
CA HIS A 370 0.39 16.50 3.97
C HIS A 370 -1.11 16.48 3.65
N VAL A 371 -1.93 17.04 4.54
CA VAL A 371 -3.37 17.22 4.35
C VAL A 371 -3.68 18.01 3.08
N LEU A 372 -2.95 19.10 2.82
CA LEU A 372 -3.15 19.92 1.62
C LEU A 372 -2.99 19.12 0.34
N GLN A 373 -1.96 18.28 0.25
CA GLN A 373 -1.75 17.41 -0.91
C GLN A 373 -2.90 16.43 -1.06
N PHE A 374 -3.33 15.80 0.03
CA PHE A 374 -4.44 14.85 0.02
C PHE A 374 -5.76 15.45 -0.42
N VAL A 375 -6.11 16.65 0.06
CA VAL A 375 -7.36 17.35 -0.31
C VAL A 375 -7.37 17.66 -1.81
N LEU A 376 -6.25 18.07 -2.38
CA LEU A 376 -6.18 18.40 -3.80
C LEU A 376 -6.20 17.13 -4.68
N VAL A 377 -5.52 16.05 -4.27
CA VAL A 377 -5.62 14.74 -4.92
C VAL A 377 -7.06 14.23 -4.90
N TRP A 378 -7.73 14.34 -3.75
CA TRP A 378 -9.14 14.00 -3.60
C TRP A 378 -10.04 14.81 -4.54
N GLY A 379 -9.70 16.08 -4.75
CA GLY A 379 -10.36 16.96 -5.72
C GLY A 379 -10.35 16.42 -7.14
N LEU A 380 -9.32 15.67 -7.57
CA LEU A 380 -9.25 15.08 -8.92
C LEU A 380 -10.36 14.05 -9.18
N LEU A 381 -10.96 13.49 -8.12
CA LEU A 381 -12.04 12.52 -8.21
C LEU A 381 -13.44 13.15 -8.33
N GLU A 382 -13.53 14.48 -8.18
CA GLU A 382 -14.81 15.19 -8.25
C GLU A 382 -15.33 15.20 -9.70
N ARG A 383 -16.63 14.94 -9.87
CA ARG A 383 -17.24 14.64 -11.17
C ARG A 383 -17.35 15.85 -12.11
N SER A 384 -17.22 17.06 -11.61
CA SER A 384 -17.24 18.29 -12.41
C SER A 384 -15.85 18.76 -12.86
N ILE A 385 -14.76 18.13 -12.41
CA ILE A 385 -13.41 18.48 -12.83
C ILE A 385 -13.20 18.16 -14.31
N LEU A 386 -13.05 19.22 -15.09
CA LEU A 386 -12.71 19.14 -16.52
C LEU A 386 -11.23 18.82 -16.73
N PRO A 387 -10.85 18.27 -17.90
CA PRO A 387 -9.47 17.92 -18.19
C PRO A 387 -8.46 19.04 -17.91
N ASP A 388 -8.69 20.25 -18.42
CA ASP A 388 -7.78 21.39 -18.25
C ASP A 388 -7.67 21.88 -16.80
N ASP A 389 -8.74 21.73 -16.00
CA ASP A 389 -8.71 22.05 -14.57
C ASP A 389 -7.87 21.02 -13.81
N GLY A 390 -8.04 19.73 -14.12
CA GLY A 390 -7.25 18.66 -13.51
C GLY A 390 -5.76 18.77 -13.83
N VAL A 391 -5.38 19.10 -15.07
CA VAL A 391 -3.97 19.34 -15.43
C VAL A 391 -3.41 20.53 -14.65
N ARG A 392 -4.15 21.63 -14.54
CA ARG A 392 -3.73 22.80 -13.74
C ARG A 392 -3.57 22.43 -12.27
N LEU A 393 -4.46 21.61 -11.73
CA LEU A 393 -4.39 21.17 -10.34
C LEU A 393 -3.14 20.30 -10.07
N LEU A 394 -2.82 19.36 -10.97
CA LEU A 394 -1.59 18.56 -10.87
C LEU A 394 -0.32 19.42 -10.92
N LYS A 395 -0.28 20.44 -11.78
CA LYS A 395 0.86 21.37 -11.86
C LYS A 395 1.00 22.19 -10.58
N GLN A 396 -0.09 22.75 -10.08
CA GLN A 396 -0.11 23.47 -8.81
C GLN A 396 0.35 22.59 -7.64
N LEU A 397 -0.07 21.32 -7.63
CA LEU A 397 0.35 20.33 -6.64
C LEU A 397 1.87 20.08 -6.70
N LEU A 398 2.42 19.87 -7.89
CA LEU A 398 3.86 19.66 -8.07
C LEU A 398 4.67 20.90 -7.70
N GLU A 399 4.22 22.09 -8.10
CA GLU A 399 4.82 23.38 -7.74
C GLU A 399 4.79 23.63 -6.23
N LEU A 400 3.66 23.32 -5.58
CA LEU A 400 3.51 23.39 -4.12
C LEU A 400 4.54 22.47 -3.45
N PHE A 401 4.63 21.21 -3.89
CA PHE A 401 5.61 20.27 -3.37
C PHE A 401 7.05 20.81 -3.53
N GLU A 402 7.40 21.29 -4.72
CA GLU A 402 8.73 21.83 -4.99
C GLU A 402 9.09 23.05 -4.16
N SER A 403 8.10 23.93 -3.91
CA SER A 403 8.30 25.16 -3.16
C SER A 403 8.66 24.90 -1.69
N TYR A 404 8.11 23.84 -1.10
CA TYR A 404 8.31 23.50 0.31
C TYR A 404 9.22 22.30 0.57
N ARG A 405 9.62 21.57 -0.49
CA ARG A 405 10.47 20.37 -0.43
C ARG A 405 11.74 20.55 0.40
N ASP A 406 12.53 21.58 0.11
CA ASP A 406 13.84 21.77 0.77
C ASP A 406 13.65 21.99 2.28
N GLU A 407 12.66 22.79 2.66
CA GLU A 407 12.44 23.11 4.08
C GLU A 407 11.74 22.00 4.85
N LEU A 408 10.66 21.42 4.30
CA LEU A 408 9.81 20.49 5.04
C LEU A 408 10.26 19.02 4.92
N ILE A 409 10.91 18.65 3.82
CA ILE A 409 11.34 17.26 3.55
C ILE A 409 12.84 17.12 3.75
N ASP A 410 13.65 17.94 3.08
CA ASP A 410 15.11 17.78 3.07
C ASP A 410 15.75 18.27 4.38
N ARG A 411 15.30 19.41 4.90
CA ARG A 411 15.82 20.04 6.13
C ARG A 411 14.92 19.86 7.35
N GLY A 412 13.69 19.37 7.16
CA GLY A 412 12.71 19.18 8.22
C GLY A 412 13.11 18.07 9.18
N LEU A 413 13.89 18.38 10.22
CA LEU A 413 14.42 17.37 11.14
C LEU A 413 13.35 16.70 12.01
N TYR A 414 12.30 17.44 12.36
CA TYR A 414 11.20 16.99 13.22
C TYR A 414 9.98 16.46 12.45
N CYS A 415 10.09 16.33 11.12
CA CYS A 415 9.09 15.65 10.33
C CYS A 415 9.28 14.14 10.45
N PRO A 416 8.26 13.36 10.85
CA PRO A 416 8.36 11.90 10.82
C PRO A 416 8.81 11.40 9.45
N ASN A 417 9.79 10.50 9.41
CA ASN A 417 10.31 9.93 8.18
C ASN A 417 9.23 9.22 7.38
N ARG A 418 8.23 8.62 8.04
CA ARG A 418 7.05 8.08 7.37
C ARG A 418 6.31 9.16 6.57
N LEU A 419 6.16 10.36 7.11
CA LEU A 419 5.45 11.46 6.48
C LEU A 419 6.26 12.04 5.32
N LYS A 420 7.59 12.12 5.46
CA LYS A 420 8.49 12.44 4.35
C LYS A 420 8.33 11.44 3.21
N ALA A 421 8.35 10.14 3.51
CA ALA A 421 8.24 9.07 2.54
C ALA A 421 6.88 9.10 1.80
N VAL A 422 5.78 9.29 2.54
CA VAL A 422 4.45 9.45 1.94
C VAL A 422 4.37 10.68 1.03
N ASN A 423 4.89 11.84 1.46
CA ASN A 423 4.89 13.04 0.60
C ASN A 423 5.72 12.85 -0.69
N LEU A 424 6.85 12.14 -0.60
CA LEU A 424 7.62 11.74 -1.79
C LEU A 424 6.79 10.81 -2.69
N TYR A 425 6.09 9.85 -2.11
CA TYR A 425 5.22 8.94 -2.84
C TYR A 425 4.13 9.72 -3.60
N PHE A 426 3.43 10.65 -2.94
CA PHE A 426 2.40 11.48 -3.60
C PHE A 426 2.97 12.31 -4.74
N ALA A 427 4.09 12.99 -4.51
CA ALA A 427 4.69 13.85 -5.52
C ALA A 427 5.12 13.06 -6.77
N PHE A 428 5.72 11.88 -6.59
CA PHE A 428 6.38 11.16 -7.68
C PHE A 428 5.57 9.98 -8.25
N ASN A 429 4.96 9.16 -7.41
CA ASN A 429 4.17 7.99 -7.86
C ASN A 429 2.76 8.36 -8.31
N LEU A 430 2.21 9.48 -7.82
CA LEU A 430 0.89 9.94 -8.22
C LEU A 430 0.96 11.17 -9.14
N ILE A 431 1.41 12.32 -8.63
CA ILE A 431 1.30 13.60 -9.35
C ILE A 431 2.17 13.62 -10.61
N LEU A 432 3.48 13.41 -10.44
CA LEU A 432 4.43 13.34 -11.57
C LEU A 432 3.99 12.27 -12.56
N ARG A 433 3.52 11.13 -12.06
CA ARG A 433 3.10 10.02 -12.90
C ARG A 433 1.94 10.39 -13.81
N LEU A 434 0.87 10.95 -13.27
CA LEU A 434 -0.28 11.37 -14.08
C LEU A 434 0.12 12.44 -15.12
N LEU A 435 1.02 13.36 -14.77
CA LEU A 435 1.57 14.33 -15.72
C LEU A 435 2.38 13.69 -16.85
N LEU A 436 3.12 12.60 -16.56
CA LEU A 436 3.82 11.82 -17.59
C LEU A 436 2.84 11.10 -18.52
N GLU A 437 1.75 10.53 -17.99
CA GLU A 437 0.69 9.91 -18.83
C GLU A 437 0.01 10.91 -19.76
N LEU A 438 -0.13 12.16 -19.30
CA LEU A 438 -0.65 13.26 -20.11
C LEU A 438 0.35 13.76 -21.16
N GLY A 439 1.61 13.33 -21.10
CA GLY A 439 2.69 13.76 -21.99
C GLY A 439 3.12 15.20 -21.73
N ASP A 440 3.11 15.66 -20.47
CA ASP A 440 3.47 17.04 -20.15
C ASP A 440 4.96 17.34 -20.40
N GLU A 441 5.23 18.21 -21.38
CA GLU A 441 6.58 18.57 -21.81
C GLU A 441 7.36 19.41 -20.78
N SER A 442 6.69 20.07 -19.82
CA SER A 442 7.37 20.77 -18.74
C SER A 442 7.97 19.81 -17.72
N VAL A 443 7.29 18.69 -17.48
CA VAL A 443 7.78 17.60 -16.65
C VAL A 443 8.90 16.82 -17.35
N LYS A 444 8.72 16.47 -18.63
CA LYS A 444 9.73 15.73 -19.40
C LYS A 444 11.09 16.43 -19.41
N ARG A 445 11.10 17.77 -19.55
CA ARG A 445 12.33 18.59 -19.50
C ARG A 445 13.05 18.55 -18.16
N GLN A 446 12.37 18.14 -17.08
CA GLN A 446 12.90 18.10 -15.72
C GLN A 446 13.18 16.67 -15.23
N LEU A 447 13.01 15.66 -16.09
CA LEU A 447 13.16 14.25 -15.74
C LEU A 447 14.52 13.92 -15.12
N ASP A 448 15.63 14.46 -15.62
CA ASP A 448 16.95 14.22 -15.03
C ASP A 448 17.07 14.74 -13.60
N ARG A 449 16.47 15.91 -13.34
CA ARG A 449 16.45 16.51 -12.00
C ARG A 449 15.63 15.64 -11.04
N TYR A 450 14.45 15.19 -11.48
CA TYR A 450 13.60 14.33 -10.67
C TYR A 450 14.20 12.94 -10.46
N TYR A 451 14.78 12.35 -11.50
CA TYR A 451 15.45 11.06 -11.44
C TYR A 451 16.56 11.06 -10.38
N ASN A 452 17.47 12.04 -10.44
CA ASN A 452 18.55 12.15 -9.47
C ASN A 452 18.03 12.42 -8.05
N TYR A 453 16.98 13.23 -7.92
CA TYR A 453 16.36 13.49 -6.63
C TYR A 453 15.74 12.22 -6.01
N VAL A 454 14.91 11.50 -6.76
CA VAL A 454 14.27 10.25 -6.31
C VAL A 454 15.33 9.19 -6.00
N LYS A 455 16.38 9.09 -6.81
CA LYS A 455 17.51 8.17 -6.55
C LYS A 455 18.16 8.47 -5.19
N ASN A 456 18.53 9.72 -4.95
CA ASN A 456 19.14 10.13 -3.67
C ASN A 456 18.19 9.90 -2.49
N LYS A 457 16.88 10.08 -2.68
CA LYS A 457 15.87 9.77 -1.66
C LYS A 457 15.67 8.29 -1.43
N THR A 458 15.88 7.46 -2.45
CA THR A 458 15.90 6.00 -2.30
C THR A 458 17.07 5.57 -1.43
N GLU A 459 18.28 6.10 -1.67
CA GLU A 459 19.46 5.84 -0.84
C GLU A 459 19.27 6.29 0.62
N TRP A 460 18.67 7.47 0.83
CA TRP A 460 18.27 7.94 2.16
C TRP A 460 17.29 6.97 2.84
N LEU A 461 16.27 6.50 2.12
CA LEU A 461 15.27 5.56 2.65
C LEU A 461 15.92 4.23 3.05
N ILE A 462 16.82 3.68 2.23
CA ILE A 462 17.61 2.47 2.55
C ILE A 462 18.36 2.67 3.87
N GLY A 463 19.05 3.80 4.04
CA GLY A 463 19.75 4.11 5.29
C GLY A 463 18.82 4.23 6.52
N LEU A 464 17.56 4.65 6.34
CA LEU A 464 16.57 4.61 7.42
C LEU A 464 16.14 3.18 7.78
N GLY A 465 16.04 2.30 6.80
CA GLY A 465 15.76 0.88 7.01
C GLY A 465 16.89 0.18 7.78
N GLU A 466 18.14 0.51 7.49
CA GLU A 466 19.31 -0.01 8.22
C GLU A 466 19.39 0.43 9.68
N THR A 467 18.84 1.62 9.98
CA THR A 467 18.89 2.24 11.31
C THR A 467 17.56 2.14 12.07
N HIS A 468 16.56 1.45 11.51
CA HIS A 468 15.22 1.28 12.09
C HIS A 468 14.54 2.61 12.45
N ARG A 469 14.76 3.66 11.64
CA ARG A 469 14.22 5.02 11.81
C ARG A 469 12.94 5.29 11.01
N VAL A 470 12.39 4.25 10.39
CA VAL A 470 11.14 4.29 9.63
C VAL A 470 10.37 3.00 9.91
N MET A 471 9.04 3.08 9.95
CA MET A 471 8.20 1.90 10.11
C MET A 471 8.36 0.99 8.89
N LEU A 472 8.36 -0.31 9.14
CA LEU A 472 8.80 -1.29 8.15
C LEU A 472 7.83 -1.40 6.96
N ASP A 473 6.53 -1.25 7.21
CA ASP A 473 5.50 -1.20 6.17
C ASP A 473 5.74 -0.01 5.21
N MET A 474 5.95 1.18 5.76
CA MET A 474 6.20 2.40 5.00
C MET A 474 7.52 2.32 4.23
N TYR A 475 8.53 1.67 4.79
CA TYR A 475 9.81 1.42 4.13
C TYR A 475 9.61 0.66 2.82
N TYR A 476 8.97 -0.52 2.87
CA TYR A 476 8.79 -1.37 1.70
C TYR A 476 7.89 -0.72 0.65
N VAL A 477 6.76 -0.12 1.05
CA VAL A 477 5.88 0.61 0.13
C VAL A 477 6.62 1.74 -0.58
N SER A 478 7.35 2.56 0.17
CA SER A 478 8.06 3.72 -0.40
C SER A 478 9.23 3.31 -1.27
N LEU A 479 9.89 2.19 -0.96
CA LEU A 479 10.97 1.65 -1.77
C LEU A 479 10.44 1.08 -3.09
N ALA A 480 9.36 0.29 -3.05
CA ALA A 480 8.70 -0.21 -4.26
C ALA A 480 8.22 0.95 -5.16
N GLY A 481 7.56 1.95 -4.58
CA GLY A 481 7.16 3.16 -5.33
C GLY A 481 8.36 3.94 -5.88
N SER A 482 9.48 4.01 -5.16
CA SER A 482 10.69 4.65 -5.69
C SER A 482 11.25 3.90 -6.89
N LEU A 483 11.26 2.56 -6.86
CA LEU A 483 11.66 1.71 -8.00
C LEU A 483 10.70 1.87 -9.19
N SER A 484 9.38 1.90 -8.94
CA SER A 484 8.38 2.19 -9.96
C SER A 484 8.66 3.53 -10.65
N THR A 485 8.79 4.61 -9.88
CA THR A 485 9.03 5.95 -10.45
C THR A 485 10.37 6.00 -11.20
N LEU A 486 11.45 5.47 -10.62
CA LEU A 486 12.77 5.48 -11.27
C LEU A 486 12.77 4.70 -12.59
N SER A 487 12.14 3.52 -12.61
CA SER A 487 12.02 2.72 -13.83
C SER A 487 11.16 3.42 -14.89
N ARG A 488 10.07 4.09 -14.48
CA ARG A 488 9.23 4.90 -15.37
C ARG A 488 10.01 6.04 -16.01
N MET A 489 10.77 6.79 -15.21
CA MET A 489 11.60 7.89 -15.70
C MET A 489 12.73 7.40 -16.61
N ALA A 490 13.34 6.25 -16.32
CA ALA A 490 14.32 5.63 -17.20
C ALA A 490 13.70 5.26 -18.56
N ALA A 491 12.51 4.65 -18.55
CA ALA A 491 11.78 4.25 -19.74
C ALA A 491 11.39 5.45 -20.62
N GLU A 492 10.92 6.54 -20.01
CA GLU A 492 10.64 7.82 -20.71
C GLU A 492 11.89 8.40 -21.40
N LYS A 493 13.08 8.12 -20.87
CA LYS A 493 14.36 8.51 -21.47
C LYS A 493 14.90 7.50 -22.49
N GLY A 494 14.13 6.46 -22.82
CA GLY A 494 14.56 5.40 -23.74
C GLY A 494 15.65 4.49 -23.17
N SER A 495 15.67 4.31 -21.85
CA SER A 495 16.61 3.43 -21.14
C SER A 495 15.90 2.57 -20.08
N PHE A 496 16.59 1.60 -19.50
CA PHE A 496 16.06 0.81 -18.39
C PHE A 496 17.07 0.69 -17.25
N LEU A 497 16.58 0.28 -16.09
CA LEU A 497 17.40 0.04 -14.92
C LEU A 497 17.76 -1.44 -14.84
N SER A 498 19.04 -1.77 -14.98
CA SER A 498 19.49 -3.18 -15.03
C SER A 498 19.39 -3.90 -13.69
N ASP A 499 19.30 -3.16 -12.58
CA ASP A 499 19.21 -3.73 -11.24
C ASP A 499 17.76 -4.12 -10.85
N VAL A 500 16.74 -3.65 -11.58
CA VAL A 500 15.33 -3.86 -11.24
C VAL A 500 14.95 -5.34 -11.05
N PRO A 501 15.31 -6.28 -11.94
CA PRO A 501 14.92 -7.67 -11.76
C PRO A 501 15.43 -8.25 -10.43
N ASN A 502 16.69 -7.96 -10.07
CA ASN A 502 17.29 -8.46 -8.83
C ASN A 502 16.66 -7.81 -7.59
N LEU A 503 16.46 -6.49 -7.62
CA LEU A 503 15.83 -5.76 -6.52
C LEU A 503 14.38 -6.24 -6.30
N VAL A 504 13.63 -6.45 -7.38
CA VAL A 504 12.27 -6.99 -7.29
C VAL A 504 12.26 -8.41 -6.75
N MET A 505 13.18 -9.29 -7.16
CA MET A 505 13.29 -10.64 -6.57
C MET A 505 13.64 -10.63 -5.08
N GLU A 506 14.45 -9.67 -4.63
CA GLU A 506 14.78 -9.49 -3.22
C GLU A 506 13.55 -9.03 -2.43
N LEU A 507 12.81 -8.06 -2.96
CA LEU A 507 11.61 -7.49 -2.35
C LEU A 507 10.41 -8.45 -2.40
N ALA A 508 10.25 -9.23 -3.46
CA ALA A 508 9.17 -10.19 -3.63
C ALA A 508 9.40 -11.49 -2.83
N SER A 509 9.51 -11.36 -1.50
CA SER A 509 9.64 -12.50 -0.58
C SER A 509 8.27 -12.94 -0.05
N PRO A 510 8.08 -14.24 0.26
CA PRO A 510 6.79 -14.76 0.72
C PRO A 510 6.22 -14.04 1.95
N GLU A 511 7.09 -13.58 2.85
CA GLU A 511 6.70 -12.87 4.08
C GLU A 511 6.02 -11.53 3.80
N MET A 512 6.18 -10.96 2.61
CA MET A 512 5.48 -9.73 2.23
C MET A 512 3.98 -9.93 2.09
N GLU A 513 3.50 -11.16 1.90
CA GLU A 513 2.06 -11.43 1.86
C GLU A 513 1.39 -11.17 3.20
N GLU A 514 2.14 -11.20 4.32
CA GLU A 514 1.65 -10.77 5.63
C GLU A 514 1.13 -9.32 5.60
N PHE A 515 1.62 -8.46 4.70
CA PHE A 515 1.07 -7.10 4.54
C PHE A 515 -0.43 -7.13 4.28
N TRP A 516 -0.95 -8.13 3.56
CA TRP A 516 -2.36 -8.21 3.24
C TRP A 516 -3.22 -8.28 4.50
N ASP A 517 -2.87 -9.18 5.43
CA ASP A 517 -3.65 -9.44 6.64
C ASP A 517 -3.78 -8.21 7.54
N PHE A 518 -2.83 -7.28 7.43
CA PHE A 518 -2.75 -6.09 8.28
C PHE A 518 -3.16 -4.82 7.54
N ASN A 519 -2.66 -4.60 6.32
CA ASN A 519 -2.88 -3.40 5.51
C ASN A 519 -3.00 -3.72 4.01
N GLU A 520 -4.19 -4.14 3.60
CA GLU A 520 -4.50 -4.43 2.20
C GLU A 520 -4.12 -3.25 1.26
N TYR A 521 -4.31 -2.00 1.70
CA TYR A 521 -3.95 -0.80 0.92
C TYR A 521 -2.43 -0.68 0.67
N HIS A 522 -1.61 -0.84 1.71
CA HIS A 522 -0.16 -0.80 1.56
C HIS A 522 0.35 -1.97 0.74
N PHE A 523 -0.22 -3.17 0.93
CA PHE A 523 0.16 -4.33 0.12
C PHE A 523 -0.09 -4.10 -1.35
N VAL A 524 -1.24 -3.54 -1.71
CA VAL A 524 -1.59 -3.34 -3.12
C VAL A 524 -0.70 -2.30 -3.79
N HIS A 525 -0.40 -1.17 -3.14
CA HIS A 525 0.58 -0.23 -3.67
C HIS A 525 1.96 -0.88 -3.82
N TYR A 526 2.42 -1.62 -2.81
CA TYR A 526 3.66 -2.36 -2.87
C TYR A 526 3.71 -3.35 -4.05
N TYR A 527 2.68 -4.17 -4.20
CA TYR A 527 2.55 -5.17 -5.27
C TYR A 527 2.51 -4.52 -6.66
N VAL A 528 1.67 -3.50 -6.85
CA VAL A 528 1.50 -2.82 -8.13
C VAL A 528 2.77 -2.07 -8.53
N ASP A 529 3.44 -1.41 -7.59
CA ASP A 529 4.67 -0.67 -7.91
C ASP A 529 5.82 -1.60 -8.32
N LEU A 530 5.90 -2.80 -7.75
CA LEU A 530 6.85 -3.82 -8.23
C LEU A 530 6.50 -4.32 -9.63
N LEU A 531 5.22 -4.61 -9.90
CA LEU A 531 4.76 -4.99 -11.24
C LEU A 531 5.05 -3.89 -12.27
N GLU A 532 4.84 -2.64 -11.89
CA GLU A 532 5.11 -1.49 -12.72
C GLU A 532 6.60 -1.31 -13.01
N ALA A 533 7.47 -1.54 -12.01
CA ALA A 533 8.90 -1.54 -12.21
C ALA A 533 9.35 -2.62 -13.21
N ILE A 534 8.78 -3.83 -13.10
CA ILE A 534 8.97 -4.91 -14.08
C ILE A 534 8.49 -4.44 -15.46
N GLY A 535 7.26 -3.94 -15.57
CA GLY A 535 6.65 -3.56 -16.85
C GLY A 535 7.43 -2.48 -17.58
N ASN A 536 7.89 -1.43 -16.88
CA ASN A 536 8.70 -0.38 -17.48
C ASN A 536 10.03 -0.90 -18.00
N THR A 537 10.62 -1.87 -17.31
CA THR A 537 11.90 -2.48 -17.69
C THR A 537 11.70 -3.51 -18.83
N ALA A 538 10.56 -4.19 -18.86
CA ALA A 538 10.21 -5.17 -19.89
C ALA A 538 10.09 -4.55 -21.30
N LEU A 539 9.85 -3.25 -21.41
CA LEU A 539 9.83 -2.52 -22.69
C LEU A 539 11.13 -2.69 -23.50
N PHE A 540 12.23 -3.07 -22.85
CA PHE A 540 13.56 -3.19 -23.43
C PHE A 540 14.00 -4.66 -23.67
N VAL A 541 13.10 -5.62 -23.48
CA VAL A 541 13.32 -7.03 -23.84
C VAL A 541 13.35 -7.15 -25.36
N GLU A 542 14.40 -7.78 -25.91
CA GLU A 542 14.62 -7.90 -27.36
C GLU A 542 13.66 -8.88 -28.03
N PHE A 543 13.25 -9.93 -27.31
CA PHE A 543 12.32 -10.93 -27.83
C PHE A 543 10.87 -10.43 -27.71
N GLU A 544 10.31 -9.99 -28.84
CA GLU A 544 8.98 -9.37 -28.91
C GLU A 544 7.91 -10.20 -28.19
N ARG A 545 7.81 -11.50 -28.47
CA ARG A 545 6.81 -12.38 -27.83
C ARG A 545 6.95 -12.42 -26.30
N VAL A 546 8.18 -12.43 -25.78
CA VAL A 546 8.44 -12.43 -24.33
C VAL A 546 8.03 -11.09 -23.72
N LYS A 547 8.40 -9.98 -24.38
CA LYS A 547 7.99 -8.63 -23.99
C LYS A 547 6.47 -8.50 -23.93
N GLN A 548 5.77 -8.89 -24.98
CA GLN A 548 4.31 -8.82 -25.06
C GLN A 548 3.66 -9.61 -23.92
N ASN A 549 4.11 -10.85 -23.68
CA ASN A 549 3.59 -11.68 -22.60
C ASN A 549 3.87 -11.09 -21.21
N LEU A 550 5.07 -10.56 -20.96
CA LEU A 550 5.40 -9.89 -19.70
C LEU A 550 4.49 -8.69 -19.44
N LEU A 551 4.32 -7.82 -20.45
CA LEU A 551 3.50 -6.61 -20.33
C LEU A 551 2.02 -6.94 -20.10
N MET A 552 1.50 -7.99 -20.75
CA MET A 552 0.13 -8.46 -20.52
C MET A 552 -0.07 -8.99 -19.10
N GLN A 553 0.88 -9.77 -18.56
CA GLN A 553 0.79 -10.27 -17.18
C GLN A 553 0.92 -9.15 -16.15
N VAL A 554 1.79 -8.19 -16.39
CA VAL A 554 1.90 -6.97 -15.55
C VAL A 554 0.57 -6.21 -15.57
N ALA A 555 0.02 -5.94 -16.75
CA ALA A 555 -1.24 -5.20 -16.89
C ALA A 555 -2.40 -5.90 -16.16
N TYR A 556 -2.53 -7.22 -16.35
CA TYR A 556 -3.54 -8.04 -15.68
C TYR A 556 -3.37 -8.06 -14.16
N GLY A 557 -2.13 -8.19 -13.68
CA GLY A 557 -1.85 -8.17 -12.25
C GLY A 557 -2.26 -6.84 -11.61
N ILE A 558 -2.02 -5.73 -12.30
CA ILE A 558 -2.42 -4.39 -11.85
C ILE A 558 -3.94 -4.21 -11.91
N GLU A 559 -4.60 -4.63 -13.00
CA GLU A 559 -6.07 -4.57 -13.12
C GLU A 559 -6.75 -5.37 -12.02
N SER A 560 -6.29 -6.60 -11.77
CA SER A 560 -6.82 -7.47 -10.71
C SER A 560 -6.65 -6.83 -9.33
N ALA A 561 -5.53 -6.14 -9.10
CA ALA A 561 -5.31 -5.39 -7.88
C ALA A 561 -6.22 -4.16 -7.77
N ALA A 562 -6.52 -3.47 -8.88
CA ALA A 562 -7.46 -2.35 -8.90
C ALA A 562 -8.89 -2.80 -8.54
N GLU A 563 -9.33 -3.94 -9.07
CA GLU A 563 -10.65 -4.54 -8.83
C GLU A 563 -10.95 -4.81 -7.36
N LEU A 564 -9.93 -5.11 -6.54
CA LEU A 564 -10.05 -5.25 -5.09
C LEU A 564 -10.51 -3.98 -4.39
N PHE A 565 -10.25 -2.80 -4.99
CA PHE A 565 -10.44 -1.49 -4.39
C PHE A 565 -11.53 -0.66 -5.07
N LYS A 566 -12.53 -1.30 -5.69
CA LYS A 566 -13.68 -0.57 -6.29
C LYS A 566 -14.36 0.42 -5.35
N ASP A 567 -14.38 0.11 -4.05
CA ASP A 567 -14.95 0.97 -3.01
C ASP A 567 -13.99 2.08 -2.54
N THR A 568 -12.74 2.09 -3.04
CA THR A 568 -11.71 3.11 -2.79
C THR A 568 -11.28 3.77 -4.11
N PRO A 569 -12.07 4.76 -4.59
CA PRO A 569 -11.89 5.41 -5.89
C PRO A 569 -10.48 5.86 -6.25
N VAL A 570 -9.73 6.44 -5.30
CA VAL A 570 -8.38 6.95 -5.57
C VAL A 570 -7.48 5.82 -6.05
N ILE A 571 -7.54 4.65 -5.41
CA ILE A 571 -6.68 3.51 -5.72
C ILE A 571 -7.18 2.87 -7.01
N HIS A 572 -8.45 2.50 -7.06
CA HIS A 572 -9.06 1.88 -8.24
C HIS A 572 -8.78 2.66 -9.53
N ASP A 573 -9.12 3.95 -9.55
CA ASP A 573 -9.05 4.76 -10.76
C ASP A 573 -7.58 4.93 -11.21
N VAL A 574 -6.63 5.10 -10.29
CA VAL A 574 -5.19 5.28 -10.61
C VAL A 574 -4.54 3.98 -11.08
N GLU A 575 -4.81 2.85 -10.41
CA GLU A 575 -4.22 1.57 -10.80
C GLU A 575 -4.79 1.09 -12.15
N LEU A 576 -6.07 1.36 -12.45
CA LEU A 576 -6.64 1.11 -13.78
C LEU A 576 -5.93 1.89 -14.90
N LEU A 577 -5.52 3.14 -14.67
CA LEU A 577 -4.73 3.90 -15.64
C LEU A 577 -3.38 3.22 -15.92
N LYS A 578 -2.71 2.70 -14.88
CA LYS A 578 -1.45 1.95 -15.03
C LYS A 578 -1.67 0.66 -15.83
N ALA A 579 -2.73 -0.10 -15.52
CA ALA A 579 -3.09 -1.32 -16.25
C ALA A 579 -3.36 -1.03 -17.73
N ALA A 580 -4.20 -0.03 -18.02
CA ALA A 580 -4.52 0.39 -19.39
C ALA A 580 -3.26 0.75 -20.19
N ARG A 581 -2.29 1.43 -19.57
CA ARG A 581 -1.01 1.74 -20.21
C ARG A 581 -0.26 0.48 -20.61
N PHE A 582 -0.07 -0.46 -19.69
CA PHE A 582 0.70 -1.68 -20.00
C PHE A 582 -0.02 -2.59 -21.00
N TYR A 583 -1.35 -2.65 -20.96
CA TYR A 583 -2.14 -3.31 -21.98
C TYR A 583 -1.90 -2.71 -23.37
N MET A 584 -1.90 -1.38 -23.49
CA MET A 584 -1.59 -0.71 -24.76
C MET A 584 -0.13 -0.96 -25.21
N LEU A 585 0.82 -0.87 -24.29
CA LEU A 585 2.24 -1.10 -24.57
C LEU A 585 2.56 -2.54 -24.96
N SER A 586 1.69 -3.51 -24.65
CA SER A 586 1.83 -4.87 -25.15
C SER A 586 1.71 -4.96 -26.67
N GLY A 587 1.02 -4.02 -27.32
CA GLY A 587 0.80 -4.05 -28.78
C GLY A 587 -0.02 -5.24 -29.29
N THR A 588 -0.69 -5.98 -28.40
CA THR A 588 -1.55 -7.12 -28.77
C THR A 588 -3.00 -6.66 -29.00
N SER A 589 -3.75 -7.38 -29.83
CA SER A 589 -5.19 -7.12 -30.05
C SER A 589 -5.99 -7.22 -28.75
N GLU A 590 -5.66 -8.20 -27.92
CA GLU A 590 -6.26 -8.49 -26.63
C GLU A 590 -5.99 -7.35 -25.65
N GLY A 591 -4.74 -6.88 -25.58
CA GLY A 591 -4.35 -5.74 -24.76
C GLY A 591 -5.07 -4.46 -25.18
N VAL A 592 -5.18 -4.19 -26.47
CA VAL A 592 -5.92 -3.01 -26.97
C VAL A 592 -7.40 -3.08 -26.57
N GLU A 593 -8.05 -4.24 -26.68
CA GLU A 593 -9.45 -4.38 -26.28
C GLU A 593 -9.65 -4.30 -24.76
N ALA A 594 -8.73 -4.85 -23.97
CA ALA A 594 -8.74 -4.72 -22.50
C ALA A 594 -8.59 -3.25 -22.08
N ALA A 595 -7.61 -2.53 -22.64
CA ALA A 595 -7.41 -1.11 -22.37
C ALA A 595 -8.64 -0.27 -22.74
N LYS A 596 -9.26 -0.50 -23.90
CA LYS A 596 -10.52 0.16 -24.28
C LYS A 596 -11.66 -0.16 -23.31
N SER A 597 -11.71 -1.36 -22.76
CA SER A 597 -12.69 -1.72 -21.74
C SER A 597 -12.52 -0.89 -20.47
N ILE A 598 -11.28 -0.75 -20.00
CA ILE A 598 -10.94 0.12 -18.86
C ILE A 598 -11.35 1.58 -19.15
N VAL A 599 -11.09 2.09 -20.36
CA VAL A 599 -11.51 3.46 -20.71
C VAL A 599 -13.04 3.62 -20.64
N ARG A 600 -13.82 2.62 -21.09
CA ARG A 600 -15.28 2.66 -20.97
C ARG A 600 -15.72 2.70 -19.51
N GLU A 601 -15.14 1.85 -18.67
CA GLU A 601 -15.45 1.84 -17.23
C GLU A 601 -15.12 3.17 -16.56
N LEU A 602 -13.93 3.73 -16.80
CA LEU A 602 -13.53 5.01 -16.21
C LEU A 602 -14.42 6.18 -16.70
N ARG A 603 -14.89 6.16 -17.94
CA ARG A 603 -15.87 7.15 -18.44
C ARG A 603 -17.21 7.10 -17.70
N GLU A 604 -17.64 5.91 -17.29
CA GLU A 604 -18.92 5.71 -16.60
C GLU A 604 -18.83 6.02 -15.10
N THR A 605 -17.68 5.75 -14.49
CA THR A 605 -17.53 5.70 -13.04
C THR A 605 -16.71 6.85 -12.44
N SER A 606 -15.77 7.43 -13.21
CA SER A 606 -14.76 8.38 -12.73
C SER A 606 -15.03 9.83 -13.15
N SER A 607 -14.15 10.76 -12.76
CA SER A 607 -14.24 12.16 -13.20
C SER A 607 -13.87 12.31 -14.68
N PRO A 608 -14.37 13.35 -15.39
CA PRO A 608 -14.00 13.63 -16.77
C PRO A 608 -12.49 13.78 -16.98
N PHE A 609 -11.79 14.34 -15.99
CA PHE A 609 -10.33 14.41 -16.01
C PHE A 609 -9.67 13.03 -16.02
N ILE A 610 -10.02 12.13 -15.10
CA ILE A 610 -9.46 10.77 -15.06
C ILE A 610 -9.74 10.01 -16.37
N ALA A 611 -10.98 10.09 -16.87
CA ALA A 611 -11.36 9.48 -18.13
C ALA A 611 -10.51 10.03 -19.30
N SER A 612 -10.20 11.32 -19.31
CA SER A 612 -9.36 11.94 -20.34
C SER A 612 -7.90 11.43 -20.32
N ILE A 613 -7.37 11.08 -19.14
CA ILE A 613 -6.04 10.44 -19.05
C ILE A 613 -6.09 9.05 -19.70
N ALA A 614 -7.13 8.27 -19.39
CA ALA A 614 -7.29 6.94 -19.96
C ALA A 614 -7.40 6.97 -21.50
N GLU A 615 -8.14 7.94 -22.03
CA GLU A 615 -8.22 8.20 -23.48
C GLU A 615 -6.87 8.61 -24.07
N LYS A 616 -6.11 9.45 -23.35
CA LYS A 616 -4.77 9.87 -23.77
C LYS A 616 -3.80 8.69 -23.85
N ILE A 617 -3.88 7.75 -22.92
CA ILE A 617 -3.08 6.52 -22.92
C ILE A 617 -3.36 5.70 -24.18
N VAL A 618 -4.63 5.44 -24.50
CA VAL A 618 -5.00 4.67 -25.70
C VAL A 618 -4.57 5.37 -26.98
N THR A 619 -4.74 6.69 -27.06
CA THR A 619 -4.35 7.45 -28.26
C THR A 619 -2.84 7.60 -28.44
N SER A 620 -2.08 7.68 -27.35
CA SER A 620 -0.62 7.86 -27.41
C SER A 620 0.14 6.56 -27.68
N HIS A 621 -0.46 5.42 -27.37
CA HIS A 621 0.17 4.09 -27.48
C HIS A 621 -0.53 3.13 -28.47
N GLY A 622 -1.71 3.47 -28.99
CA GLY A 622 -2.51 2.62 -29.88
C GLY A 622 -2.30 2.87 -31.36
N GLY A 623 -1.04 2.87 -31.80
CA GLY A 623 -0.63 3.14 -33.19
C GLY A 623 -1.42 2.42 -34.27
#